data_AF-A0A0N4VVX9-F1
#
_entry.id   AF-A0A0N4VVX9-F1
#
_cell.length_a   1.000
_cell.length_b   1.000
_cell.length_c   1.000
_cell.angle_alpha   90.00
_cell.angle_beta   90.00
_cell.angle_gamma   90.00
#
_symmetry.space_group_name_H-M   'P 1'
#
loop_
_entity.id
_entity.type
_entity.pdbx_description
1 polymer ?
#
loop_
_entity_poly.entity_id
_entity_poly.type
_entity_poly.pdbx_seq_one_letter_code
_entity_poly.pdbx_strand_id
1 'polypeptide(L)'
;MAEDVACIADDQSVIQLGLTIVLNGILHKCRIVSDSVKYEQEATCFDNGGHYSIGDTFRNGSFRLTCRRDGITIEGCYLQNPG
;
A
#
# COMPACT_ATOMS: atom_id res chain seq x y z
N MET A 1 -24.16 19.83 13.83
CA MET A 1 -23.94 19.71 12.37
C MET A 1 -22.81 18.71 12.22
N ALA A 2 -23.06 17.55 11.62
CA ALA A 2 -21.98 16.59 11.37
C ALA A 2 -21.28 17.05 10.09
N GLU A 3 -20.09 17.63 10.22
CA GLU A 3 -19.23 17.84 9.07
C GLU A 3 -18.75 16.46 8.63
N ASP A 4 -19.19 16.00 7.46
CA ASP A 4 -18.70 14.76 6.87
C ASP A 4 -17.27 15.04 6.39
N VAL A 5 -16.32 14.71 7.25
CA VAL A 5 -14.91 14.87 6.95
C VAL A 5 -14.47 13.73 6.04
N ALA A 6 -14.00 14.07 4.85
CA ALA A 6 -13.44 13.12 3.89
C ALA A 6 -12.18 13.70 3.24
N CYS A 7 -11.28 12.81 2.81
CA CYS A 7 -10.13 13.17 1.99
C CYS A 7 -10.45 12.90 0.52
N ILE A 8 -9.99 13.78 -0.37
CA ILE A 8 -10.11 13.60 -1.81
C ILE A 8 -8.73 13.25 -2.37
N ALA A 9 -8.61 12.09 -3.01
CA ALA A 9 -7.38 11.69 -3.69
C ALA A 9 -7.20 12.48 -5.01
N ASP A 10 -6.00 12.41 -5.59
CA ASP A 10 -5.68 13.06 -6.88
C ASP A 10 -6.62 12.61 -8.02
N ASP A 11 -7.05 11.34 -7.98
CA ASP A 11 -8.02 10.75 -8.90
C ASP A 11 -9.49 11.12 -8.59
N GLN A 12 -9.75 12.14 -7.75
CA GLN A 12 -11.08 12.56 -7.27
C GLN A 12 -11.84 11.50 -6.45
N SER A 13 -11.18 10.39 -6.11
CA SER A 13 -11.74 9.36 -5.24
C SER A 13 -11.95 9.90 -3.82
N VAL A 14 -13.15 9.72 -3.27
CA VAL A 14 -13.52 10.14 -1.92
C VAL A 14 -13.18 9.05 -0.91
N ILE A 15 -12.34 9.38 0.05
CA ILE A 15 -11.91 8.50 1.13
C ILE A 15 -12.52 9.02 2.43
N GLN A 16 -13.46 8.28 3.00
CA GLN A 16 -14.04 8.64 4.29
C GLN A 16 -12.99 8.67 5.39
N LEU A 17 -13.21 9.51 6.39
CA LEU A 17 -12.35 9.57 7.55
C LEU A 17 -12.26 8.21 8.25
N GLY A 18 -11.03 7.77 8.53
CA GLY A 18 -10.74 6.45 9.12
C GLY A 18 -10.68 5.32 8.09
N LEU A 19 -11.08 5.57 6.84
CA LEU A 19 -10.98 4.59 5.77
C LEU A 19 -9.55 4.54 5.23
N THR A 20 -9.13 3.33 4.86
CA THR A 20 -7.86 3.09 4.16
C THR A 20 -8.17 2.26 2.92
N ILE A 21 -7.82 2.77 1.75
CA ILE A 21 -8.06 2.11 0.46
C ILE A 21 -6.79 2.09 -0.37
N VAL A 22 -6.70 1.13 -1.28
CA VAL A 22 -5.59 1.06 -2.25
C VAL A 22 -6.14 1.36 -3.63
N LEU A 23 -5.61 2.42 -4.26
CA LEU A 23 -5.96 2.82 -5.62
C LEU A 23 -4.66 2.89 -6.42
N ASN A 24 -4.62 2.23 -7.58
CA ASN A 24 -3.45 2.23 -8.47
C ASN A 24 -2.12 1.84 -7.78
N GLY A 25 -2.17 0.94 -6.79
CA GLY A 25 -1.00 0.52 -6.00
C GLY A 25 -0.56 1.52 -4.93
N ILE A 26 -1.29 2.62 -4.74
CA ILE A 26 -1.04 3.60 -3.69
C ILE A 26 -2.07 3.40 -2.58
N LEU A 27 -1.58 3.25 -1.36
CA LEU A 27 -2.39 3.18 -0.16
C LEU A 27 -2.74 4.60 0.28
N HIS A 28 -4.03 4.93 0.21
CA HIS A 28 -4.59 6.19 0.62
C HIS A 28 -5.20 6.07 2.02
N LYS A 29 -4.73 6.88 2.95
CA LYS A 29 -5.16 6.93 4.35
C LYS A 29 -5.73 8.31 4.65
N CYS A 30 -6.97 8.35 5.13
CA CYS A 30 -7.58 9.57 5.67
C CYS A 30 -7.74 9.43 7.18
N ARG A 31 -7.00 10.21 7.98
CA ARG A 31 -7.07 10.12 9.45
C ARG A 31 -7.07 11.49 10.12
N ILE A 32 -7.69 11.58 11.30
CA ILE A 32 -7.55 12.76 12.16
C ILE A 32 -6.25 12.62 12.92
N VAL A 33 -5.42 13.66 12.84
CA VAL A 33 -4.22 13.81 13.67
C VAL A 33 -4.44 15.03 14.55
N SER A 34 -4.56 14.78 15.85
CA SER A 34 -4.91 15.77 16.89
C SER A 34 -6.30 16.38 16.69
N ASP A 35 -6.40 17.39 15.82
CA ASP A 35 -7.63 18.14 15.52
C ASP A 35 -7.73 18.50 14.04
N SER A 36 -6.82 17.96 13.21
CA SER A 36 -6.74 18.23 11.78
C SER A 36 -6.80 16.94 10.98
N VAL A 37 -7.40 17.05 9.81
CA VAL A 37 -7.54 15.93 8.87
C VAL A 37 -6.26 15.83 8.07
N LYS A 38 -5.59 14.67 8.18
CA LYS A 38 -4.36 14.39 7.45
C LYS A 38 -4.65 13.32 6.40
N TYR A 39 -4.40 13.69 5.16
CA TYR A 39 -4.35 12.78 4.04
C TYR A 39 -2.90 12.28 3.86
N GLU A 40 -2.74 10.96 3.83
CA GLU A 40 -1.45 10.30 3.61
C GLU A 40 -1.57 9.30 2.47
N GLN A 41 -0.53 9.29 1.65
CA GLN A 41 -0.38 8.40 0.50
C GLN A 41 0.93 7.66 0.64
N GLU A 42 0.86 6.33 0.56
CA GLU A 42 1.99 5.43 0.75
C GLU A 42 2.05 4.48 -0.45
N ALA A 43 3.17 4.46 -1.16
CA ALA A 43 3.34 3.52 -2.26
C ALA A 43 3.33 2.08 -1.71
N THR A 44 2.60 1.19 -2.37
CA THR A 44 2.53 -0.23 -2.00
C THR A 44 2.68 -1.08 -3.24
N CYS A 45 3.11 -2.32 -3.06
CA CYS A 45 3.10 -3.31 -4.12
C CYS A 45 1.98 -4.29 -3.88
N PHE A 46 1.25 -4.62 -4.94
CA PHE A 46 0.24 -5.66 -4.91
C PHE A 46 0.79 -6.92 -5.56
N ASP A 47 0.90 -8.00 -4.79
CA ASP A 47 1.34 -9.30 -5.30
C ASP A 47 0.55 -10.42 -4.65
N ASN A 48 0.07 -11.37 -5.46
CA ASN A 48 -0.62 -12.57 -5.01
C ASN A 48 -1.81 -12.32 -4.04
N GLY A 49 -2.51 -11.19 -4.19
CA GLY A 49 -3.61 -10.78 -3.31
C GLY A 49 -3.19 -10.06 -2.03
N GLY A 50 -1.89 -9.92 -1.76
CA GLY A 50 -1.33 -9.19 -0.64
C GLY A 50 -0.87 -7.78 -1.02
N HIS A 51 -1.01 -6.85 -0.09
CA HIS A 51 -0.43 -5.51 -0.19
C HIS A 51 0.82 -5.45 0.68
N TYR A 52 1.94 -5.04 0.07
CA TYR A 52 3.24 -4.94 0.70
C TYR A 52 3.70 -3.48 0.69
N SER A 53 4.26 -3.00 1.81
CA SER A 53 4.76 -1.63 1.90
C SER A 53 6.13 -1.52 1.23
N ILE A 54 6.55 -0.31 0.86
CA ILE A 54 7.90 -0.12 0.34
C ILE A 54 8.94 -0.56 1.39
N GLY A 55 9.83 -1.47 0.99
CA GLY A 55 10.85 -2.09 1.83
C GLY A 55 10.47 -3.51 2.29
N ASP A 56 9.19 -3.89 2.20
CA ASP A 56 8.78 -5.24 2.54
C ASP A 56 9.36 -6.25 1.54
N THR A 57 9.94 -7.31 2.09
CA THR A 57 10.44 -8.46 1.33
C THR A 57 9.46 -9.60 1.50
N PHE A 58 8.99 -10.15 0.39
CA PHE A 58 8.04 -11.27 0.40
C PHE A 58 8.47 -12.35 -0.59
N ARG A 59 7.91 -13.55 -0.39
CA ARG A 59 8.22 -14.71 -1.23
C ARG A 59 7.02 -15.01 -2.13
N ASN A 60 7.26 -15.04 -3.43
CA ASN A 60 6.28 -15.53 -4.40
C ASN A 60 6.86 -16.76 -5.11
N GLY A 61 6.35 -17.94 -4.73
CA GLY A 61 6.84 -19.22 -5.22
C GLY A 61 8.30 -19.48 -4.83
N SER A 62 9.19 -19.47 -5.83
CA SER A 62 10.64 -19.65 -5.65
C SER A 62 11.41 -18.32 -5.72
N PHE A 63 10.73 -17.18 -5.89
CA PHE A 63 11.36 -15.87 -5.98
C PHE A 63 11.24 -15.12 -4.65
N ARG A 64 12.32 -14.43 -4.28
CA ARG A 64 12.38 -13.43 -3.22
C ARG A 64 12.19 -12.07 -3.85
N LEU A 65 11.05 -11.48 -3.60
CA LEU A 65 10.63 -10.19 -4.12
C LEU A 65 10.75 -9.13 -3.02
N THR A 66 11.05 -7.90 -3.41
CA THR A 66 11.04 -6.75 -2.51
C THR A 66 10.21 -5.66 -3.14
N CYS A 67 9.26 -5.12 -2.38
CA CYS A 67 8.52 -3.96 -2.80
C CYS A 67 9.42 -2.71 -2.71
N ARG A 68 9.70 -2.08 -3.83
CA ARG A 68 10.45 -0.82 -3.92
C ARG A 68 9.52 0.28 -4.44
N ARG A 69 9.93 1.55 -4.33
CA ARG A 69 9.12 2.68 -4.86
C ARG A 69 8.85 2.57 -6.36
N ASP A 70 9.72 1.89 -7.08
CA ASP A 70 9.62 1.67 -8.53
C ASP A 70 8.72 0.45 -8.87
N GLY A 71 8.21 -0.26 -7.86
CA GLY A 71 7.45 -1.50 -8.01
C GLY A 71 8.17 -2.70 -7.38
N ILE A 72 7.77 -3.90 -7.79
CA ILE A 72 8.30 -5.15 -7.24
C ILE A 72 9.63 -5.49 -7.93
N THR A 73 10.69 -5.65 -7.14
CA THR A 73 12.01 -6.08 -7.62
C THR A 73 12.33 -7.48 -7.15
N ILE A 74 12.84 -8.34 -8.04
CA ILE A 74 13.35 -9.66 -7.69
C ILE A 74 14.76 -9.49 -7.10
N GLU A 75 14.92 -9.73 -5.80
CA GLU A 75 16.22 -9.72 -5.13
C GLU A 75 16.97 -11.05 -5.31
N GLY A 76 16.24 -12.15 -5.50
CA GLY A 76 16.85 -13.47 -5.68
C GLY A 76 15.83 -14.58 -5.72
N CYS A 77 16.30 -15.82 -5.63
CA CYS A 77 15.46 -17.00 -5.64
C CYS A 77 15.76 -17.87 -4.42
N TYR A 78 14.73 -18.48 -3.85
CA TYR A 78 14.87 -19.59 -2.93
C TYR A 78 15.10 -20.85 -3.75
N LEU A 79 16.31 -21.41 -3.68
CA LEU A 79 16.57 -22.76 -4.17
C LEU A 79 15.72 -23.72 -3.33
N GLN A 80 14.68 -24.29 -3.93
CA GLN A 80 14.08 -25.49 -3.38
C GLN A 80 15.10 -26.59 -3.63
N ASN A 81 15.81 -27.03 -2.59
CA ASN A 81 16.73 -28.14 -2.73
C ASN A 81 15.92 -29.35 -3.22
N PRO A 82 16.20 -29.92 -4.41
CA PRO A 82 15.59 -31.18 -4.80
C PRO A 82 16.16 -32.24 -3.86
N GLY A 83 15.30 -32.80 -3.02
CA GLY A 83 15.61 -34.03 -2.29
C GLY A 83 15.78 -35.21 -3.24
#